data_AF-A0A9D2LA19-F1
#
_entry.id   AF-A0A9D2LA19-F1
#
_cell.length_a   1.000
_cell.length_b   1.000
_cell.length_c   1.000
_cell.angle_alpha   90.00
_cell.angle_beta   90.00
_cell.angle_gamma   90.00
#
_symmetry.space_group_name_H-M   'P 1'
#
loop_
_entity.id
_entity.type
_entity.pdbx_description
1 polymer ?
#
loop_
_entity_poly.entity_id
_entity_poly.type
_entity_poly.pdbx_seq_one_letter_code
_entity_poly.pdbx_strand_id
1 'polypeptide(L)'
;MLNSEDEKNYREYFRTTLYQLAKDQTILSDKEKFKIIVHFLDIIYKDGDFRHYYSDIYSIITSIDKDPSKGNLEILSQNISYIKDHLDDKLCENTKNSIRKLYDHANLDIARINYIKALQDRNLSREQEIISLQNKLNTKHEELSGSFEKMENDIKDLYANILTLMGIFVAVFAFIAVNSNITFELTQSNQADIFWGIVEINVFVAICIIVLLFTLKLFIIKPLKKGRRCF
;
A
#
# COMPACT_ATOMS: atom_id res chain seq x y z
N MET A 1 -29.03 -2.03 -51.29
CA MET A 1 -28.51 -3.09 -50.42
C MET A 1 -27.29 -3.70 -51.09
N LEU A 2 -26.12 -3.46 -50.51
CA LEU A 2 -24.83 -4.01 -50.94
C LEU A 2 -24.86 -5.54 -50.92
N ASN A 3 -24.19 -6.17 -51.90
CA ASN A 3 -23.94 -7.60 -51.85
C ASN A 3 -22.83 -7.92 -50.81
N SER A 4 -22.73 -9.18 -50.40
CA SER A 4 -21.83 -9.59 -49.31
C SER A 4 -20.34 -9.38 -49.63
N GLU A 5 -19.94 -9.45 -50.90
CA GLU A 5 -18.54 -9.33 -51.31
C GLU A 5 -18.10 -7.86 -51.32
N ASP A 6 -18.94 -6.97 -51.87
CA ASP A 6 -18.71 -5.53 -51.88
C ASP A 6 -18.69 -4.97 -50.46
N GLU A 7 -19.58 -5.44 -49.58
CA GLU A 7 -19.57 -5.05 -48.18
C GLU A 7 -18.25 -5.45 -47.49
N LYS A 8 -17.77 -6.67 -47.71
CA LYS A 8 -16.49 -7.13 -47.14
C LYS A 8 -15.31 -6.28 -47.63
N ASN A 9 -15.28 -5.95 -48.92
CA ASN A 9 -14.26 -5.09 -49.51
C ASN A 9 -14.30 -3.68 -48.92
N TYR A 10 -15.50 -3.09 -48.79
CA TYR A 10 -15.66 -1.76 -48.20
C TYR A 10 -15.24 -1.73 -46.73
N ARG A 11 -15.54 -2.78 -45.96
CA ARG A 11 -15.06 -2.90 -44.58
C ARG A 11 -13.54 -2.97 -44.51
N GLU A 12 -12.89 -3.69 -45.41
CA GLU A 12 -11.43 -3.80 -45.43
C GLU A 12 -10.75 -2.50 -45.85
N TYR A 13 -11.28 -1.80 -46.85
CA TYR A 13 -10.82 -0.46 -47.22
C TYR A 13 -10.98 0.51 -46.05
N PHE A 14 -12.16 0.54 -45.43
CA PHE A 14 -12.44 1.37 -44.26
C PHE A 14 -11.45 1.13 -43.12
N ARG A 15 -11.19 -0.14 -42.77
CA ARG A 15 -10.20 -0.52 -41.74
C ARG A 15 -8.80 -0.03 -42.09
N THR A 16 -8.38 -0.26 -43.33
CA THR A 16 -7.06 0.14 -43.81
C THR A 16 -6.89 1.65 -43.76
N THR A 17 -7.90 2.41 -44.19
CA THR A 17 -7.90 3.87 -44.12
C THR A 17 -7.75 4.36 -42.68
N LEU A 18 -8.48 3.79 -41.72
CA LEU A 18 -8.36 4.20 -40.32
C LEU A 18 -6.97 3.88 -39.74
N TYR A 19 -6.37 2.74 -40.06
CA TYR A 19 -4.99 2.47 -39.65
C TYR A 19 -3.98 3.43 -40.27
N GLN A 20 -4.17 3.81 -41.55
CA GLN A 20 -3.32 4.82 -42.19
C GLN A 20 -3.46 6.18 -41.52
N LEU A 21 -4.68 6.60 -41.20
CA LEU A 21 -4.96 7.84 -40.47
C LEU A 21 -4.39 7.84 -39.05
N ALA A 22 -4.17 6.67 -38.43
CA ALA A 22 -3.59 6.58 -37.10
C ALA A 22 -2.05 6.67 -37.08
N LYS A 23 -1.37 6.43 -38.22
CA LYS A 23 0.10 6.28 -38.24
C LYS A 23 0.87 7.59 -38.25
N ASP A 24 0.37 8.59 -38.98
CA ASP A 24 1.11 9.84 -39.19
C ASP A 24 0.15 11.02 -39.35
N GLN A 25 0.43 12.11 -38.64
CA GLN A 25 -0.30 13.37 -38.73
C GLN A 25 -0.02 14.11 -40.05
N THR A 26 1.13 13.86 -40.68
CA THR A 26 1.52 14.51 -41.94
C THR A 26 0.80 13.94 -43.16
N ILE A 27 0.07 12.83 -43.01
CA ILE A 27 -0.64 12.19 -44.12
C ILE A 27 -1.67 13.13 -44.77
N LEU A 28 -2.19 14.10 -44.01
CA LEU A 28 -3.16 15.09 -44.46
C LEU A 28 -2.52 16.46 -44.81
N SER A 29 -1.23 16.66 -44.52
CA SER A 29 -0.49 17.87 -44.92
C SER A 29 -0.24 17.93 -46.43
N ASP A 30 -0.22 16.76 -47.09
CA ASP A 30 -0.17 16.65 -48.54
C ASP A 30 -1.59 16.70 -49.13
N LYS A 31 -1.86 17.73 -49.92
CA LYS A 31 -3.17 17.97 -50.54
C LYS A 31 -3.61 16.84 -51.45
N GLU A 32 -2.68 16.14 -52.11
CA GLU A 32 -3.02 15.01 -52.97
C GLU A 32 -3.37 13.77 -52.14
N LYS A 33 -2.62 13.48 -51.07
CA LYS A 33 -2.97 12.39 -50.15
C LYS A 33 -4.30 12.61 -49.45
N PHE A 34 -4.58 13.85 -49.02
CA PHE A 34 -5.87 14.23 -48.46
C PHE A 34 -7.02 13.93 -49.43
N LYS A 35 -6.91 14.38 -50.69
CA LYS A 35 -7.91 14.11 -51.73
C LYS A 35 -8.10 12.62 -51.98
N ILE A 36 -7.02 11.84 -52.01
CA ILE A 36 -7.07 10.38 -52.19
C ILE A 36 -7.89 9.73 -51.06
N ILE A 37 -7.62 10.10 -49.81
CA ILE A 37 -8.35 9.57 -48.64
C ILE A 37 -9.83 9.94 -48.72
N VAL A 38 -10.14 11.21 -48.98
CA VAL A 38 -11.51 11.69 -49.11
C VAL A 38 -12.23 10.99 -50.26
N HIS A 39 -11.54 10.76 -51.39
CA HIS A 39 -12.09 10.03 -52.51
C HIS A 39 -12.41 8.57 -52.16
N PHE A 40 -11.52 7.87 -51.43
CA PHE A 40 -11.81 6.53 -50.94
C PHE A 40 -13.04 6.49 -50.02
N LEU A 41 -13.17 7.47 -49.11
CA LEU A 41 -14.34 7.59 -48.25
C LEU A 41 -15.61 7.91 -49.05
N ASP A 42 -15.51 8.72 -50.10
CA ASP A 42 -16.65 9.00 -50.98
C ASP A 42 -17.09 7.76 -51.76
N ILE A 43 -16.15 6.95 -52.29
CA ILE A 43 -16.48 5.68 -52.98
C ILE A 43 -17.33 4.77 -52.09
N ILE A 44 -16.96 4.61 -50.82
CA ILE A 44 -17.68 3.68 -49.93
C ILE A 44 -19.01 4.26 -49.44
N TYR A 45 -19.14 5.58 -49.27
CA TYR A 45 -20.32 6.18 -48.65
C TYR A 45 -21.32 6.79 -49.63
N LYS A 46 -20.95 7.04 -50.88
CA LYS A 46 -21.75 7.84 -51.81
C LYS A 46 -23.15 7.28 -52.04
N ASP A 47 -23.24 5.97 -52.21
CA ASP A 47 -24.51 5.29 -52.50
C ASP A 47 -25.41 5.14 -51.26
N GLY A 48 -24.88 5.42 -50.05
CA GLY A 48 -25.63 5.35 -48.79
C GLY A 48 -25.94 3.94 -48.29
N ASP A 49 -25.62 2.90 -49.07
CA ASP A 49 -25.83 1.49 -48.70
C ASP A 49 -24.83 0.99 -47.65
N PHE A 50 -23.63 1.58 -47.59
CA PHE A 50 -22.60 1.19 -46.63
C PHE A 50 -22.72 1.99 -45.33
N ARG A 51 -22.78 1.27 -44.20
CA ARG A 51 -22.68 1.82 -42.86
C ARG A 51 -21.48 1.20 -42.17
N HIS A 52 -20.56 2.03 -41.68
CA HIS A 52 -19.45 1.53 -40.87
C HIS A 52 -19.98 0.85 -39.60
N TYR A 53 -19.33 -0.25 -39.21
CA TYR A 53 -19.69 -1.01 -38.03
C TYR A 53 -18.97 -0.46 -36.80
N TYR A 54 -19.71 -0.24 -35.70
CA TYR A 54 -19.12 0.13 -34.41
C TYR A 54 -18.07 -0.89 -33.94
N SER A 55 -18.33 -2.18 -34.18
CA SER A 55 -17.37 -3.23 -33.82
C SER A 55 -16.05 -3.08 -34.56
N ASP A 56 -16.06 -2.59 -35.79
CA ASP A 56 -14.83 -2.36 -36.56
C ASP A 56 -14.06 -1.16 -36.04
N ILE A 57 -14.76 -0.04 -35.81
CA ILE A 57 -14.16 1.17 -35.21
C ILE A 57 -13.52 0.82 -33.86
N TYR A 58 -14.29 0.18 -32.97
CA TYR A 58 -13.82 -0.22 -31.65
C TYR A 58 -12.65 -1.21 -31.72
N SER A 59 -12.69 -2.19 -32.63
CA SER A 59 -11.59 -3.14 -32.82
C SER A 59 -10.31 -2.46 -33.28
N ILE A 60 -10.39 -1.44 -34.13
CA ILE A 60 -9.23 -0.68 -34.62
C ILE A 60 -8.67 0.18 -33.49
N ILE A 61 -9.53 0.95 -32.82
CA ILE A 61 -9.13 1.80 -31.69
C ILE A 61 -8.43 0.96 -30.62
N THR A 62 -9.03 -0.15 -30.18
CA THR A 62 -8.41 -1.02 -29.18
C THR A 62 -7.14 -1.71 -29.66
N SER A 63 -7.00 -1.96 -30.98
CA SER A 63 -5.77 -2.51 -31.54
C SER A 63 -4.64 -1.49 -31.55
N ILE A 64 -4.93 -0.22 -31.89
CA ILE A 64 -3.97 0.89 -31.83
C ILE A 64 -3.57 1.16 -30.38
N ASP A 65 -4.54 1.14 -29.47
CA ASP A 65 -4.32 1.40 -28.05
C ASP A 65 -3.33 0.42 -27.39
N LYS A 66 -3.39 -0.86 -27.82
CA LYS A 66 -2.55 -1.95 -27.32
C LYS A 66 -1.18 -2.02 -27.97
N ASP A 67 -1.06 -1.55 -29.21
CA ASP A 67 0.14 -1.72 -30.04
C ASP A 67 0.53 -0.39 -30.71
N PRO A 68 1.52 0.33 -30.15
CA PRO A 68 1.99 1.60 -30.71
C PRO A 68 2.48 1.52 -32.16
N SER A 69 2.86 0.32 -32.65
CA SER A 69 3.29 0.15 -34.05
C SER A 69 2.13 0.30 -35.05
N LYS A 70 0.89 0.17 -34.58
CA LYS A 70 -0.33 0.34 -35.40
C LYS A 70 -0.79 1.78 -35.52
N GLY A 71 -0.25 2.69 -34.71
CA GLY A 71 -0.51 4.12 -34.76
C GLY A 71 -0.75 4.74 -33.39
N ASN A 72 -1.38 5.90 -33.38
CA ASN A 72 -1.71 6.66 -32.18
C ASN A 72 -3.16 7.16 -32.23
N LEU A 73 -3.91 6.99 -31.14
CA LEU A 73 -5.34 7.37 -31.06
C LEU A 73 -5.55 8.89 -31.17
N GLU A 74 -4.63 9.68 -30.65
CA GLU A 74 -4.71 11.14 -30.73
C GLU A 74 -4.51 11.61 -32.17
N ILE A 75 -3.55 11.01 -32.89
CA ILE A 75 -3.33 11.26 -34.33
C ILE A 75 -4.59 10.87 -35.12
N LEU A 76 -5.17 9.70 -34.85
CA LEU A 76 -6.40 9.26 -35.49
C LEU A 76 -7.56 10.24 -35.26
N SER A 77 -7.78 10.65 -34.01
CA SER A 77 -8.81 11.62 -33.62
C SER A 77 -8.64 12.96 -34.36
N GLN A 78 -7.42 13.50 -34.36
CA GLN A 78 -7.09 14.75 -35.04
C GLN A 78 -7.28 14.65 -36.55
N ASN A 79 -6.83 13.56 -37.15
CA ASN A 79 -6.94 13.36 -38.60
C ASN A 79 -8.39 13.20 -39.05
N ILE A 80 -9.23 12.45 -38.31
CA ILE A 80 -10.66 12.34 -38.61
C ILE A 80 -11.35 13.70 -38.41
N SER A 81 -10.99 14.47 -37.37
CA SER A 81 -11.50 15.85 -37.19
C SER A 81 -11.17 16.72 -38.39
N TYR A 82 -9.91 16.70 -38.81
CA TYR A 82 -9.44 17.49 -39.93
C TYR A 82 -10.21 17.17 -41.21
N ILE A 83 -10.42 15.88 -41.51
CA ILE A 83 -11.21 15.45 -42.67
C ILE A 83 -12.64 15.98 -42.58
N LYS A 84 -13.30 15.83 -41.42
CA LYS A 84 -14.68 16.31 -41.21
C LYS A 84 -14.80 17.82 -41.42
N ASP A 85 -13.80 18.60 -40.98
CA ASP A 85 -13.82 20.07 -41.06
C ASP A 85 -13.45 20.61 -42.46
N HIS A 86 -12.81 19.81 -43.33
CA HIS A 86 -12.32 20.22 -44.66
C HIS A 86 -12.98 19.48 -45.83
N LEU A 87 -14.22 19.00 -45.66
CA LEU A 87 -14.97 18.33 -46.72
C LEU A 87 -15.32 19.30 -47.86
N ASP A 88 -15.14 18.87 -49.11
CA ASP A 88 -15.55 19.63 -50.30
C ASP A 88 -17.09 19.69 -50.38
N ASP A 89 -17.62 20.86 -50.70
CA ASP A 89 -19.05 21.08 -50.90
C ASP A 89 -19.64 20.19 -52.01
N LYS A 90 -18.82 19.77 -52.98
CA LYS A 90 -19.21 18.89 -54.09
C LYS A 90 -19.44 17.43 -53.68
N LEU A 91 -19.00 17.01 -52.49
CA LEU A 91 -19.26 15.67 -51.99
C LEU A 91 -20.75 15.45 -51.76
N CYS A 92 -21.23 14.24 -51.98
CA CYS A 92 -22.62 13.92 -51.71
C CYS A 92 -22.92 14.00 -50.20
N GLU A 93 -24.18 14.29 -49.86
CA GLU A 93 -24.58 14.48 -48.47
C GLU A 93 -24.46 13.19 -47.64
N ASN A 94 -24.60 12.02 -48.28
CA ASN A 94 -24.39 10.72 -47.65
C ASN A 94 -22.95 10.56 -47.14
N THR A 95 -21.95 10.92 -47.95
CA THR A 95 -20.54 10.90 -47.56
C THR A 95 -20.28 11.85 -46.41
N LYS A 96 -20.75 13.10 -46.50
CA LYS A 96 -20.56 14.10 -45.43
C LYS A 96 -21.15 13.61 -44.10
N ASN A 97 -22.38 13.08 -44.13
CA ASN A 97 -23.04 12.57 -42.93
C ASN A 97 -22.36 11.33 -42.36
N SER A 98 -21.86 10.43 -43.21
CA SER A 98 -21.14 9.24 -42.77
C SER A 98 -19.80 9.58 -42.13
N ILE A 99 -19.08 10.58 -42.64
CA ILE A 99 -17.84 11.08 -42.04
C ILE A 99 -18.11 11.77 -40.69
N ARG A 100 -19.17 12.57 -40.57
CA ARG A 100 -19.58 13.17 -39.28
C ARG A 100 -19.88 12.09 -38.24
N LYS A 101 -20.62 11.04 -38.61
CA LYS A 101 -20.90 9.89 -37.73
C LYS A 101 -19.63 9.14 -37.33
N LEU A 102 -18.71 8.95 -38.28
CA LEU A 102 -17.41 8.32 -38.00
C LEU A 102 -16.61 9.12 -36.96
N TYR A 103 -16.53 10.43 -37.15
CA TYR A 103 -15.90 11.35 -36.20
C TYR A 103 -16.52 11.21 -34.80
N ASP A 104 -17.85 11.31 -34.70
CA ASP A 104 -18.54 11.22 -33.43
C ASP A 104 -18.29 9.88 -32.73
N HIS A 105 -18.36 8.76 -33.46
CA HIS A 105 -18.18 7.43 -32.88
C HIS A 105 -16.74 7.15 -32.47
N ALA A 106 -15.78 7.45 -33.35
CA ALA A 106 -14.38 7.23 -33.06
C ALA A 106 -13.91 8.06 -31.87
N ASN A 107 -14.25 9.36 -31.84
CA ASN A 107 -13.80 10.24 -30.77
C ASN A 107 -14.47 9.96 -29.44
N LEU A 108 -15.74 9.57 -29.45
CA LEU A 108 -16.43 9.16 -28.23
C LEU A 108 -15.80 7.91 -27.61
N ASP A 109 -15.43 6.91 -28.41
CA ASP A 109 -14.75 5.71 -27.90
C ASP A 109 -13.29 5.97 -27.51
N ILE A 110 -12.56 6.83 -28.23
CA ILE A 110 -11.23 7.30 -27.81
C ILE A 110 -11.31 8.03 -26.46
N ALA A 111 -12.27 8.93 -26.29
CA ALA A 111 -12.48 9.64 -25.02
C ALA A 111 -12.81 8.68 -23.87
N ARG A 112 -13.63 7.65 -24.13
CA ARG A 112 -13.93 6.60 -23.14
C ARG A 112 -12.68 5.82 -22.73
N ILE A 113 -11.84 5.42 -23.68
CA ILE A 113 -10.60 4.71 -23.38
C ILE A 113 -9.66 5.58 -22.56
N ASN A 114 -9.48 6.85 -22.95
CA ASN A 114 -8.66 7.80 -22.21
C ASN A 114 -9.17 8.01 -20.77
N TYR A 115 -10.49 8.09 -20.59
CA TYR A 115 -11.10 8.17 -19.26
C TYR A 115 -10.82 6.92 -18.41
N ILE A 116 -10.98 5.72 -18.99
CA ILE A 116 -10.70 4.45 -18.30
C ILE A 116 -9.23 4.34 -17.92
N LYS A 117 -8.30 4.74 -18.80
CA LYS A 117 -6.86 4.79 -18.51
C LYS A 117 -6.55 5.72 -17.34
N ALA A 118 -7.09 6.93 -17.35
CA ALA A 118 -6.90 7.88 -16.25
C ALA A 118 -7.45 7.34 -14.92
N LEU A 119 -8.54 6.57 -14.94
CA LEU A 119 -9.06 5.90 -13.75
C LEU A 119 -8.13 4.78 -13.28
N GLN A 120 -7.59 3.98 -14.21
CA GLN A 120 -6.64 2.91 -13.92
C GLN A 120 -5.35 3.45 -13.29
N ASP A 121 -4.78 4.52 -13.84
CA ASP A 121 -3.57 5.15 -13.30
C ASP A 121 -3.77 5.69 -11.88
N ARG A 122 -4.95 6.29 -11.61
CA ARG A 122 -5.33 6.72 -10.26
C ARG A 122 -5.46 5.55 -9.30
N ASN A 123 -6.04 4.43 -9.74
CA ASN A 123 -6.17 3.23 -8.91
C ASN A 123 -4.81 2.60 -8.59
N LEU A 124 -3.92 2.48 -9.58
CA LEU A 124 -2.55 2.01 -9.37
C LEU A 124 -1.79 2.89 -8.38
N SER A 125 -1.93 4.21 -8.49
CA SER A 125 -1.31 5.17 -7.56
C SER A 125 -1.84 5.00 -6.12
N ARG A 126 -3.16 4.78 -5.96
CA ARG A 126 -3.78 4.50 -4.66
C ARG A 126 -3.34 3.16 -4.08
N GLU A 127 -3.21 2.12 -4.91
CA GLU A 127 -2.71 0.82 -4.47
C GLU A 127 -1.28 0.93 -3.93
N GLN A 128 -0.40 1.69 -4.60
CA GLN A 128 0.95 1.97 -4.11
C GLN A 128 0.95 2.73 -2.78
N GLU A 129 0.06 3.71 -2.63
CA GLU A 129 -0.10 4.44 -1.37
C GLU A 129 -0.55 3.51 -0.23
N ILE A 130 -1.54 2.65 -0.47
CA ILE A 130 -2.01 1.65 0.50
C ILE A 130 -0.88 0.71 0.93
N ILE A 131 -0.10 0.18 -0.02
CA ILE A 131 1.05 -0.68 0.28
C ILE A 131 2.08 0.08 1.14
N SER A 132 2.35 1.35 0.82
CA SER A 132 3.27 2.17 1.60
C SER A 132 2.77 2.42 3.03
N LEU A 133 1.46 2.64 3.20
CA LEU A 133 0.83 2.83 4.51
C LEU A 133 0.83 1.53 5.33
N GLN A 134 0.56 0.39 4.70
CA GLN A 134 0.65 -0.93 5.34
C GLN A 134 2.06 -1.21 5.84
N ASN A 135 3.08 -0.94 5.03
CA ASN A 135 4.48 -1.08 5.45
C ASN A 135 4.81 -0.18 6.65
N LYS A 136 4.41 1.10 6.60
CA LYS A 136 4.60 2.03 7.73
C LYS A 136 3.88 1.56 9.00
N LEU A 137 2.67 1.02 8.87
CA LEU A 137 1.92 0.48 10.00
C LEU A 137 2.60 -0.75 10.59
N ASN A 138 3.09 -1.66 9.74
CA ASN A 138 3.82 -2.85 10.20
C ASN A 138 5.10 -2.46 10.94
N THR A 139 5.91 -1.55 10.39
CA THR A 139 7.12 -1.06 11.08
C THR A 139 6.79 -0.43 12.43
N LYS A 140 5.77 0.44 12.49
CA LYS A 140 5.32 1.02 13.77
C LYS A 140 4.82 -0.04 14.75
N HIS A 141 4.15 -1.08 14.26
CA HIS A 141 3.67 -2.18 15.09
C HIS A 141 4.84 -2.98 15.67
N GLU A 142 5.87 -3.26 14.87
CA GLU A 142 7.11 -3.92 15.32
C GLU A 142 7.87 -3.06 16.35
N GLU A 143 8.02 -1.76 16.09
CA GLU A 143 8.65 -0.81 17.03
C GLU A 143 7.89 -0.73 18.37
N LEU A 144 6.55 -0.69 18.30
CA LEU A 144 5.69 -0.66 19.48
C LEU A 144 5.80 -1.97 20.26
N SER A 145 5.74 -3.11 19.56
CA SER A 145 5.90 -4.45 20.15
C SER A 145 7.25 -4.59 20.87
N GLY A 146 8.35 -4.20 20.20
CA GLY A 146 9.68 -4.22 20.81
C GLY A 146 9.82 -3.26 22.01
N SER A 147 9.11 -2.13 21.99
CA SER A 147 9.06 -1.21 23.13
C SER A 147 8.27 -1.79 24.31
N PHE A 148 7.17 -2.50 24.04
CA PHE A 148 6.41 -3.22 25.07
C PHE A 148 7.25 -4.33 25.70
N GLU A 149 7.98 -5.11 24.90
CA GLU A 149 8.85 -6.18 25.41
C GLU A 149 9.97 -5.63 26.31
N LYS A 150 10.59 -4.52 25.91
CA LYS A 150 11.57 -3.81 26.75
C LYS A 150 10.95 -3.32 28.05
N MET A 151 9.79 -2.68 27.99
CA MET A 151 9.08 -2.20 29.17
C MET A 151 8.69 -3.35 30.11
N GLU A 152 8.26 -4.50 29.59
CA GLU A 152 7.96 -5.69 30.40
C GLU A 152 9.21 -6.20 31.12
N ASN A 153 10.36 -6.23 30.44
CA ASN A 153 11.63 -6.62 31.03
C ASN A 153 12.09 -5.62 32.11
N ASP A 154 11.97 -4.31 31.85
CA ASP A 154 12.30 -3.26 32.82
C ASP A 154 11.41 -3.36 34.07
N ILE A 155 10.10 -3.64 33.92
CA ILE A 155 9.19 -3.86 35.04
C ILE A 155 9.60 -5.10 35.85
N LYS A 156 9.98 -6.20 35.20
CA LYS A 156 10.46 -7.40 35.90
C LYS A 156 11.73 -7.12 36.71
N ASP A 157 12.67 -6.37 36.13
CA ASP A 157 13.91 -5.99 36.81
C ASP A 157 13.63 -5.01 37.98
N LEU A 158 12.75 -4.03 37.80
CA LEU A 158 12.28 -3.15 38.88
C LEU A 158 11.63 -3.94 40.01
N TYR A 159 10.77 -4.91 39.69
CA TYR A 159 10.10 -5.75 40.68
C TYR A 159 11.11 -6.57 41.51
N ALA A 160 12.13 -7.13 40.86
CA ALA A 160 13.20 -7.85 41.56
C ALA A 160 14.01 -6.93 42.50
N ASN A 161 14.27 -5.69 42.08
CA ASN A 161 14.94 -4.69 42.90
C ASN A 161 14.08 -4.27 44.11
N ILE A 162 12.77 -4.05 43.91
CA ILE A 162 11.83 -3.74 44.99
C ILE A 162 11.78 -4.88 46.02
N LEU A 163 11.66 -6.13 45.58
CA LEU A 163 11.69 -7.29 46.48
C LEU A 163 12.99 -7.36 47.30
N THR A 164 14.12 -7.06 46.66
CA THR A 164 15.42 -7.03 47.34
C THR A 164 15.46 -5.94 48.41
N LEU A 165 15.01 -4.73 48.07
CA LEU A 165 14.95 -3.59 49.00
C LEU A 165 14.00 -3.87 50.17
N MET A 166 12.84 -4.47 49.90
CA MET A 166 11.89 -4.89 50.93
C MET A 166 12.53 -5.89 51.89
N GLY A 167 13.27 -6.87 51.37
CA GLY A 167 14.04 -7.81 52.20
C GLY A 167 15.06 -7.13 53.11
N ILE A 168 15.77 -6.11 52.59
CA ILE A 168 16.71 -5.31 53.38
C ILE A 168 15.98 -4.55 54.50
N PHE A 169 14.86 -3.88 54.20
CA PHE A 169 14.10 -3.15 55.21
C PHE A 169 13.52 -4.07 56.30
N VAL A 170 12.98 -5.23 55.92
CA VAL A 170 12.49 -6.22 56.90
C VAL A 170 13.61 -6.67 57.83
N ALA A 171 14.82 -6.92 57.29
CA ALA A 171 15.99 -7.26 58.10
C ALA A 171 16.39 -6.14 59.07
N VAL A 172 16.43 -4.88 58.60
CA VAL A 172 16.75 -3.72 59.44
C VAL A 172 15.71 -3.52 60.54
N PHE A 173 14.41 -3.60 60.24
CA PHE A 173 13.36 -3.46 61.25
C PHE A 173 13.35 -4.61 62.26
N ALA A 174 13.57 -5.85 61.81
CA ALA A 174 13.72 -7.00 62.70
C ALA A 174 14.89 -6.79 63.68
N PHE A 175 16.03 -6.29 63.17
CA PHE A 175 17.20 -5.97 64.00
C PHE A 175 16.91 -4.87 65.03
N ILE A 176 16.23 -3.78 64.64
CA ILE A 176 15.85 -2.69 65.56
C ILE A 176 14.88 -3.19 66.64
N ALA A 177 13.85 -3.96 66.25
CA ALA A 177 12.82 -4.47 67.16
C ALA A 177 13.42 -5.40 68.23
N VAL A 178 14.29 -6.33 67.81
CA VAL A 178 14.99 -7.24 68.72
C VAL A 178 15.85 -6.48 69.73
N ASN A 179 16.67 -5.53 69.26
CA ASN A 179 17.52 -4.74 70.16
C ASN A 179 16.74 -3.82 71.11
N SER A 180 15.59 -3.30 70.67
CA SER A 180 14.71 -2.48 71.51
C SER A 180 14.07 -3.30 72.64
N ASN A 181 13.61 -4.53 72.33
CA ASN A 181 13.02 -5.43 73.32
C ASN A 181 14.03 -5.82 74.41
N ILE A 182 15.26 -6.15 74.00
CA ILE A 182 16.35 -6.51 74.91
C ILE A 182 16.76 -5.34 75.82
N THR A 183 16.81 -4.11 75.28
CA THR A 183 17.15 -2.90 76.05
C THR A 183 16.11 -2.60 77.14
N PHE A 184 14.83 -2.89 76.87
CA PHE A 184 13.75 -2.76 77.85
C PHE A 184 13.86 -3.80 78.99
N GLU A 185 14.28 -5.03 78.70
CA GLU A 185 14.52 -6.06 79.74
C GLU A 185 15.77 -5.76 80.60
N LEU A 186 16.82 -5.20 79.99
CA LEU A 186 18.06 -4.76 80.67
C LEU A 186 17.85 -3.66 81.71
N THR A 187 16.89 -2.76 81.48
CA THR A 187 16.60 -1.67 82.43
C THR A 187 15.93 -2.17 83.72
N GLN A 188 15.51 -3.44 83.79
CA GLN A 188 14.87 -4.04 84.96
C GLN A 188 15.73 -5.05 85.76
N SER A 189 16.91 -5.50 85.29
CA SER A 189 17.67 -6.54 86.02
C SER A 189 19.21 -6.54 85.85
N ASN A 190 19.88 -7.49 86.52
CA ASN A 190 21.33 -7.55 86.78
C ASN A 190 22.20 -7.63 85.50
N GLN A 191 23.18 -6.74 85.36
CA GLN A 191 23.76 -6.35 84.07
C GLN A 191 24.64 -7.40 83.33
N ALA A 192 25.17 -8.42 84.02
CA ALA A 192 26.18 -9.32 83.43
C ALA A 192 25.58 -10.54 82.68
N ASP A 193 24.59 -11.22 83.26
CA ASP A 193 23.98 -12.42 82.64
C ASP A 193 23.12 -12.05 81.43
N ILE A 194 22.52 -10.86 81.47
CA ILE A 194 21.68 -10.36 80.38
C ILE A 194 22.53 -10.08 79.15
N PHE A 195 23.75 -9.53 79.31
CA PHE A 195 24.66 -9.21 78.20
C PHE A 195 24.97 -10.43 77.32
N TRP A 196 25.22 -11.60 77.92
CA TRP A 196 25.43 -12.84 77.17
C TRP A 196 24.17 -13.30 76.42
N GLY A 197 22.98 -13.12 77.02
CA GLY A 197 21.71 -13.36 76.33
C GLY A 197 21.49 -12.44 75.12
N ILE A 198 21.95 -11.18 75.16
CA ILE A 198 21.89 -10.24 74.03
C ILE A 198 22.69 -10.77 72.84
N VAL A 199 23.91 -11.23 73.11
CA VAL A 199 24.81 -11.74 72.08
C VAL A 199 24.20 -12.98 71.44
N GLU A 200 23.66 -13.90 72.26
CA GLU A 200 23.04 -15.13 71.76
C GLU A 200 21.81 -14.86 70.87
N ILE A 201 20.90 -13.99 71.31
CA ILE A 201 19.69 -13.64 70.55
C ILE A 201 20.05 -12.86 69.28
N ASN A 202 21.00 -11.91 69.33
CA ASN A 202 21.41 -11.15 68.15
C ASN A 202 22.12 -12.02 67.12
N VAL A 203 22.97 -12.97 67.56
CA VAL A 203 23.61 -13.94 66.65
C VAL A 203 22.54 -14.83 66.02
N PHE A 204 21.57 -15.31 66.79
CA PHE A 204 20.46 -16.10 66.26
C PHE A 204 19.64 -15.33 65.21
N VAL A 205 19.26 -14.07 65.50
CA VAL A 205 18.51 -13.21 64.57
C VAL A 205 19.32 -12.87 63.33
N ALA A 206 20.63 -12.60 63.46
CA ALA A 206 21.50 -12.38 62.32
C ALA A 206 21.59 -13.63 61.42
N ILE A 207 21.69 -14.83 62.00
CA ILE A 207 21.65 -16.09 61.26
C ILE A 207 20.30 -16.25 60.55
N CYS A 208 19.17 -15.98 61.22
CA CYS A 208 17.85 -16.01 60.61
C CYS A 208 17.74 -15.04 59.42
N ILE A 209 18.23 -13.80 59.56
CA ILE A 209 18.27 -12.80 58.49
C ILE A 209 19.14 -13.29 57.32
N ILE A 210 20.33 -13.84 57.59
CA ILE A 210 21.21 -14.36 56.54
C ILE A 210 20.55 -15.52 55.79
N VAL A 211 19.89 -16.44 56.50
CA VAL A 211 19.15 -17.56 55.91
C VAL A 211 17.97 -17.07 55.08
N LEU A 212 17.25 -16.04 55.54
CA LEU A 212 16.12 -15.44 54.83
C LEU A 212 16.58 -14.70 53.56
N LEU A 213 17.67 -13.93 53.64
CA LEU A 213 18.29 -13.29 52.48
C LEU A 213 18.84 -14.32 51.48
N PHE A 214 19.41 -15.43 51.96
CA PHE A 214 19.93 -16.50 51.11
C PHE A 214 18.81 -17.30 50.43
N THR A 215 17.73 -17.60 51.14
CA THR A 215 16.54 -18.24 50.56
C THR A 215 15.85 -17.32 49.55
N LEU A 216 15.71 -16.02 49.80
CA LEU A 216 15.25 -15.06 48.80
C LEU A 216 16.15 -15.03 47.56
N LYS A 217 17.48 -15.05 47.74
CA LYS A 217 18.44 -15.09 46.63
C LYS A 217 18.37 -16.38 45.82
N LEU A 218 18.20 -17.53 46.47
CA LEU A 218 18.13 -18.82 45.78
C LEU A 218 16.76 -19.11 45.17
N PHE A 219 15.67 -18.72 45.83
CA PHE A 219 14.32 -19.09 45.44
C PHE A 219 13.65 -18.05 44.53
N ILE A 220 14.01 -16.77 44.63
CA ILE A 220 13.43 -15.71 43.78
C ILE A 220 14.42 -15.24 42.71
N ILE A 221 15.63 -14.85 43.11
CA ILE A 221 16.61 -14.25 42.17
C ILE A 221 17.19 -15.29 41.19
N LYS A 222 17.46 -16.52 41.64
CA LYS A 222 18.04 -17.59 40.80
C LYS A 222 17.10 -18.08 39.68
N PRO A 223 15.80 -18.35 39.92
CA PRO A 223 14.89 -18.71 38.83
C PRO A 223 14.57 -17.55 37.88
N LEU A 224 14.50 -16.30 38.37
CA LEU A 224 14.34 -15.11 37.51
C LEU A 224 15.54 -14.90 36.56
N LYS A 225 16.77 -15.22 36.98
CA LYS A 225 17.96 -15.19 36.10
C LYS A 225 18.08 -16.40 35.18
N LYS A 226 17.53 -17.57 35.54
CA LYS A 226 17.66 -18.80 34.74
C LYS A 226 16.76 -18.80 33.49
N GLY A 227 15.70 -17.98 33.46
CA GLY A 227 14.92 -17.69 32.25
C GLY A 227 15.71 -16.98 31.14
N ARG A 228 16.92 -16.46 31.42
CA ARG A 228 17.78 -15.76 30.44
C ARG A 228 18.69 -16.68 29.61
N ARG A 229 18.49 -18.00 29.60
CA ARG A 229 19.41 -18.96 28.94
C ARG A 229 18.79 -19.85 27.85
N CYS A 230 17.60 -19.48 27.37
CA CYS A 230 17.03 -20.06 26.15
C CYS A 230 16.55 -18.92 25.23
N PHE A 231 17.48 -18.28 24.55
CA PHE A 231 17.36 -17.71 23.21
C PHE A 231 18.77 -17.67 22.62
#